data_AF-A0A8D4BJW9-F1
#
_entry.id   AF-A0A8D4BJW9-F1
#
_cell.length_a   1.000
_cell.length_b   1.000
_cell.length_c   1.000
_cell.angle_alpha   90.00
_cell.angle_beta   90.00
_cell.angle_gamma   90.00
#
_symmetry.space_group_name_H-M   'P 1'
#
loop_
_entity.id
_entity.type
_entity.pdbx_description
1 polymer ?
#
loop_
_entity_poly.entity_id
_entity_poly.type
_entity_poly.pdbx_seq_one_letter_code
_entity_poly.pdbx_strand_id
1 'polypeptide(L)' 'MISDGIYQALICDVMVDPTYQNKGLGKQIIQELLTKCQESGIESIQLFAAKGKHHFYKKLGFQEREEDAPGMSLVM' A
#
# COMPACT_ATOMS: atom_id res chain seq x y z
N MET A 1 -15.41 9.22 1.09
CA MET A 1 -14.05 9.21 1.68
C MET A 1 -14.09 10.15 2.85
N ILE A 2 -14.11 9.62 4.08
CA ILE A 2 -13.91 10.41 5.30
C ILE A 2 -12.46 10.18 5.68
N SER A 3 -11.65 11.22 5.60
CA SER A 3 -10.23 11.24 5.95
C SER A 3 -9.92 12.66 6.42
N ASP A 4 -9.05 12.79 7.40
CA ASP A 4 -8.50 14.08 7.81
C ASP A 4 -7.59 14.69 6.73
N GLY A 5 -7.28 13.93 5.68
CA GLY A 5 -6.45 14.34 4.56
C GLY A 5 -4.96 14.38 4.88
N ILE A 6 -4.56 13.94 6.08
CA ILE A 6 -3.22 14.17 6.61
C ILE A 6 -2.59 12.92 7.22
N TYR A 7 -3.37 11.96 7.75
CA TYR A 7 -2.77 10.85 8.49
C TYR A 7 -2.63 9.55 7.69
N GLN A 8 -3.68 9.12 6.99
CA GLN A 8 -3.74 7.76 6.45
C GLN A 8 -4.20 7.67 4.99
N ALA A 9 -3.51 6.82 4.22
CA ALA A 9 -3.92 6.34 2.90
C ALA A 9 -4.10 4.82 2.87
N LEU A 10 -5.05 4.37 2.05
CA LEU A 10 -5.26 2.96 1.72
C LEU A 10 -5.09 2.80 0.21
N ILE A 11 -4.13 1.96 -0.20
CA ILE A 11 -3.93 1.60 -1.60
C ILE A 11 -4.83 0.40 -1.92
N CYS A 12 -5.76 0.59 -2.85
CA CYS A 12 -6.71 -0.42 -3.31
C CYS A 12 -6.49 -0.77 -4.79
N ASP A 13 -6.93 -1.97 -5.19
CA ASP A 13 -7.16 -2.37 -6.58
C ASP A 13 -6.00 -2.11 -7.56
N VAL A 14 -4.76 -2.36 -7.11
CA VAL A 14 -3.58 -2.26 -7.98
C VAL A 14 -3.50 -3.47 -8.90
N MET A 15 -3.65 -3.22 -10.20
CA MET A 15 -3.60 -4.25 -11.23
C MET A 15 -2.67 -3.82 -12.38
N VAL A 16 -1.98 -4.79 -12.95
CA VAL A 16 -1.21 -4.64 -14.19
C VAL A 16 -1.70 -5.72 -15.13
N ASP A 17 -2.06 -5.34 -16.35
CA ASP A 17 -2.47 -6.27 -17.39
C ASP A 17 -1.44 -7.40 -17.55
N PRO A 18 -1.85 -8.69 -17.65
CA PRO A 18 -0.93 -9.82 -17.72
C PRO A 18 0.16 -9.69 -18.79
N THR A 19 -0.16 -9.10 -19.94
CA THR A 19 0.80 -8.91 -21.05
C THR A 19 1.87 -7.84 -20.75
N TYR A 20 1.67 -7.07 -19.68
CA TYR A 20 2.55 -6.02 -19.19
C TYR A 20 3.18 -6.33 -17.83
N GLN A 21 2.90 -7.49 -17.23
CA GLN A 21 3.51 -7.93 -15.98
C GLN A 21 5.01 -8.26 -16.15
N ASN A 22 5.73 -8.30 -15.03
CA ASN A 22 7.19 -8.55 -14.97
C ASN A 22 8.07 -7.52 -15.70
N LYS A 23 7.49 -6.39 -16.13
CA LYS A 23 8.19 -5.25 -16.74
C LYS A 23 8.50 -4.11 -15.76
N GLY A 24 8.26 -4.31 -14.46
CA GLY A 24 8.48 -3.29 -13.43
C GLY A 24 7.34 -2.29 -13.22
N LEU A 25 6.28 -2.31 -14.04
CA LEU A 25 5.17 -1.36 -13.95
C LEU A 25 4.49 -1.33 -12.57
N GLY A 26 4.24 -2.51 -11.97
CA GLY A 26 3.64 -2.56 -10.64
C GLY A 26 4.49 -1.86 -9.58
N LYS A 27 5.83 -1.97 -9.68
CA LYS A 27 6.75 -1.25 -8.80
C LYS A 27 6.67 0.26 -9.05
N GLN A 28 6.63 0.69 -10.31
CA GLN A 28 6.51 2.10 -10.66
C GLN A 28 5.21 2.72 -10.12
N ILE A 29 4.08 2.05 -10.32
CA ILE A 29 2.78 2.49 -9.79
C ILE A 29 2.86 2.71 -8.28
N ILE A 30 3.37 1.72 -7.53
CA ILE A 30 3.48 1.83 -6.07
C ILE A 30 4.44 2.95 -5.67
N GLN A 31 5.59 3.08 -6.32
CA GLN A 31 6.56 4.13 -6.01
C GLN A 31 5.97 5.53 -6.24
N GLU A 32 5.26 5.75 -7.34
CA GLU A 32 4.58 7.03 -7.60
C GLU A 32 3.50 7.35 -6.56
N LEU A 33 2.72 6.34 -6.14
CA LEU A 33 1.74 6.51 -5.05
C LEU A 33 2.41 6.86 -3.72
N LEU A 34 3.51 6.20 -3.39
CA LEU A 34 4.29 6.50 -2.18
C LEU A 34 4.85 7.92 -2.20
N THR A 35 5.40 8.37 -3.33
CA THR A 35 5.89 9.75 -3.50
C THR A 35 4.76 10.75 -3.28
N LYS A 36 3.59 10.55 -3.86
CA LYS A 36 2.43 11.43 -3.66
C LYS A 36 1.96 11.46 -2.21
N CYS A 37 1.98 10.32 -1.52
CA CYS A 37 1.63 10.26 -0.09
C CYS A 37 2.64 11.07 0.73
N GLN A 38 3.94 10.92 0.45
CA GLN A 38 5.00 11.67 1.11
C GLN A 38 4.87 13.18 0.89
N GLU A 39 4.63 13.62 -0.34
CA GLU A 39 4.42 15.03 -0.69
C GLU A 39 3.17 15.62 -0.01
N SER A 40 2.16 14.79 0.24
CA SER A 40 0.92 15.18 0.93
C SER A 40 1.03 15.10 2.46
N GLY A 41 2.19 14.70 3.00
CA GLY A 41 2.40 14.55 4.45
C GLY A 41 1.71 13.34 5.07
N ILE A 42 1.30 12.34 4.27
CA ILE A 42 0.63 11.14 4.75
C ILE A 42 1.65 10.20 5.41
N GLU A 43 1.46 9.91 6.68
CA GLU A 43 2.40 9.12 7.49
C GLU A 43 2.09 7.63 7.51
N SER A 44 0.83 7.24 7.33
CA SER A 44 0.37 5.84 7.40
C SER A 44 -0.19 5.36 6.06
N ILE A 45 0.46 4.35 5.46
CA ILE A 45 0.04 3.79 4.18
C ILE A 45 -0.23 2.30 4.35
N GLN A 46 -1.46 1.88 4.07
CA GLN A 46 -1.91 0.50 4.23
C GLN A 46 -2.33 -0.10 2.89
N LEU A 47 -2.22 -1.43 2.77
CA LEU A 47 -2.75 -2.20 1.66
C LEU A 47 -3.04 -3.64 2.08
N PHE A 48 -3.90 -4.30 1.31
CA PHE A 48 -4.16 -5.73 1.45
C PHE A 48 -3.59 -6.46 0.24
N ALA A 49 -2.54 -7.26 0.45
CA ALA A 49 -1.94 -8.03 -0.62
C ALA A 49 -2.84 -9.21 -1.00
N ALA A 50 -3.11 -9.38 -2.30
CA ALA A 50 -3.73 -10.59 -2.81
C ALA A 50 -2.90 -11.84 -2.46
N LYS A 51 -3.54 -13.01 -2.40
CA LYS A 51 -2.88 -14.29 -2.08
C LYS A 51 -1.63 -14.49 -2.94
N GLY A 52 -0.49 -14.74 -2.28
CA GLY A 52 0.81 -14.95 -2.93
C GLY A 52 1.52 -13.69 -3.45
N LYS A 53 0.97 -12.49 -3.24
CA LYS A 53 1.59 -11.22 -3.67
C LYS A 53 2.28 -10.44 -2.54
N HIS A 54 2.25 -10.95 -1.31
CA HIS A 54 2.88 -10.30 -0.17
C HIS A 54 4.39 -10.05 -0.36
N HIS A 55 5.11 -10.99 -0.99
CA HIS A 55 6.55 -10.85 -1.26
C HIS A 55 6.88 -9.70 -2.21
N PHE A 56 5.96 -9.34 -3.11
CA PHE A 56 6.13 -8.17 -3.97
C PHE A 56 6.14 -6.88 -3.15
N TYR A 57 5.18 -6.71 -2.24
CA TYR A 57 5.08 -5.52 -1.39
C TYR A 57 6.19 -5.46 -0.34
N LYS A 58 6.64 -6.60 0.20
CA LYS A 58 7.82 -6.68 1.10
C LYS A 58 9.08 -6.09 0.47
N LYS A 59 9.32 -6.32 -0.82
CA LYS A 59 10.45 -5.72 -1.56
C LYS A 59 10.35 -4.19 -1.70
N LEU A 60 9.17 -3.62 -1.49
CA LEU A 60 8.90 -2.19 -1.57
C LEU A 60 8.86 -1.53 -0.18
N GLY A 61 9.21 -2.27 0.88
CA GLY A 61 9.28 -1.75 2.25
C GLY A 61 8.02 -1.95 3.09
N PHE A 62 6.95 -2.52 2.53
CA PHE A 62 5.76 -2.89 3.30
C PHE A 62 6.06 -4.06 4.24
N GLN A 63 5.49 -4.01 5.44
CA GLN A 63 5.60 -5.07 6.43
C GLN A 63 4.26 -5.80 6.56
N GLU A 64 4.31 -7.12 6.72
CA GLU A 64 3.13 -7.90 7.04
C GLU A 64 2.73 -7.65 8.49
N ARG A 65 1.43 -7.58 8.76
CA ARG A 65 0.92 -7.65 10.12
C ARG A 65 1.05 -9.07 10.63
N GLU A 66 1.17 -9.22 11.95
CA GLU A 66 1.11 -10.56 12.56
C GLU A 66 -0.24 -11.22 12.26
N GLU A 67 -0.21 -12.54 12.10
CA GLU A 67 -1.38 -13.35 11.69
C GLU A 67 -2.54 -13.21 12.69
N ASP A 68 -2.19 -13.13 13.97
CA ASP A 68 -3.14 -13.00 15.08
C ASP A 68 -3.41 -11.55 15.50
N ALA A 69 -2.89 -10.53 14.78
CA ALA A 69 -3.07 -9.14 15.15
C ALA A 69 -4.56 -8.72 15.02
N PRO A 70 -5.30 -8.54 16.14
CA PRO A 70 -6.67 -8.07 16.06
C PRO A 70 -6.62 -6.57 15.77
N GLY A 71 -7.09 -6.16 14.58
CA GLY A 71 -7.10 -4.75 14.22
C GLY A 71 -8.02 -3.96 15.15
N MET A 72 -7.46 -3.10 15.99
CA MET A 72 -8.18 -2.04 16.69
C MET A 72 -7.31 -0.78 16.77
N SER A 73 -7.89 0.37 16.42
CA SER A 73 -7.23 1.68 16.34
C SER A 73 -8.11 2.74 17.00
N LEU A 74 -7.52 3.60 17.83
CA LEU A 74 -8.13 4.85 18.31
C LEU A 74 -7.14 6.00 18.08
N VAL A 75 -7.57 6.99 17.31
CA VAL A 75 -6.87 8.26 17.10
C VAL A 75 -7.65 9.31 17.90
N MET A 76 -6.96 10.10 18.73
CA MET A 76 -7.57 11.18 19.52
C MET A 76 -7.92 12.38 18.65
#